data_AF-A0A0J9TMW8-F1
#
_entry.id   AF-A0A0J9TMW8-F1
#
_cell.length_a   1.000
_cell.length_b   1.000
_cell.length_c   1.000
_cell.angle_alpha   90.00
_cell.angle_beta   90.00
_cell.angle_gamma   90.00
#
_symmetry.space_group_name_H-M   'P 1'
#
loop_
_entity.id
_entity.type
_entity.pdbx_description
1 polymer ?
#
loop_
_entity_poly.entity_id
_entity_poly.type
_entity_poly.pdbx_seq_one_letter_code
_entity_poly.pdbx_strand_id
1 'polypeptide(L)'
;MSSSMKERDFKPDRINVVLECVENFLTHFFFKNPVGHVGVVALKNSSAKLIQPLTSNMEDITNALLKERSMGLQGSPSLQQGLEIAHDLLIDIPLYGTKEILIMYGSIRTCDKKNILNILNLIVKNNMHVNCVSIAPEMHILKHICEQTNGSYKICMTKNSLMNEMHNITETPLWMMGMEPQLIHICFPIKKKISTQIMCSCHNNLNTDTYICNFCNSYTCKIPSKCKVCGMHLISMHDLSHITNNLQGSPLFLEIKNEEKGPSVCVSCNKRLYDKVSQCSKCGNLFCLACDLYIHEDLNQCPFCLIQDT
;
A
#
# COMPACT_ATOMS: atom_id res chain seq x y z
N MET A 1 10.26 5.53 -15.38
CA MET A 1 11.46 4.79 -15.83
C MET A 1 12.20 5.57 -16.94
N SER A 2 12.66 6.78 -16.65
CA SER A 2 13.35 7.67 -17.60
C SER A 2 14.88 7.55 -17.50
N SER A 3 15.62 8.22 -18.39
CA SER A 3 17.08 8.26 -18.36
C SER A 3 17.64 8.81 -17.03
N SER A 4 16.95 9.75 -16.38
CA SER A 4 17.33 10.32 -15.08
C SER A 4 17.39 9.27 -13.95
N MET A 5 16.75 8.11 -14.11
CA MET A 5 16.78 7.04 -13.12
C MET A 5 18.07 6.20 -13.15
N LYS A 6 18.98 6.46 -14.12
CA LYS A 6 20.33 5.90 -14.15
C LYS A 6 21.34 6.69 -13.31
N GLU A 7 20.94 7.86 -12.80
CA GLU A 7 21.81 8.67 -11.96
C GLU A 7 22.09 7.95 -10.63
N ARG A 8 23.28 8.20 -10.07
CA ARG A 8 23.84 7.48 -8.92
C ARG A 8 23.75 8.23 -7.60
N ASP A 9 22.80 9.16 -7.50
CA ASP A 9 22.51 9.89 -6.25
C ASP A 9 22.18 8.93 -5.12
N PHE A 10 21.48 7.85 -5.46
CA PHE A 10 21.25 6.69 -4.61
C PHE A 10 22.14 5.56 -5.11
N LYS A 11 22.86 4.91 -4.18
CA LYS A 11 23.72 3.77 -4.51
C LYS A 11 22.90 2.47 -4.56
N PRO A 12 23.06 1.60 -5.57
CA PRO A 12 23.95 1.73 -6.73
C PRO A 12 23.44 2.67 -7.84
N ASP A 13 22.14 2.69 -8.12
CA ASP A 13 21.47 3.64 -9.03
C ASP A 13 20.07 3.96 -8.46
N ARG A 14 19.49 5.12 -8.80
CA ARG A 14 18.13 5.52 -8.35
C ARG A 14 17.07 4.45 -8.59
N ILE A 15 17.07 3.81 -9.76
CA ILE A 15 16.08 2.77 -10.09
C ILE A 15 16.13 1.57 -9.13
N ASN A 16 17.32 1.14 -8.72
CA ASN A 16 17.47 -0.06 -7.92
C ASN A 16 16.95 0.19 -6.50
N VAL A 17 17.25 1.37 -5.95
CA VAL A 17 16.72 1.77 -4.65
C VAL A 17 15.21 1.93 -4.71
N VAL A 18 14.67 2.56 -5.76
CA VAL A 18 13.22 2.68 -5.94
C VAL A 18 12.54 1.31 -6.01
N LEU A 19 13.08 0.37 -6.79
CA LEU A 19 12.50 -0.97 -6.92
C LEU A 19 12.50 -1.71 -5.59
N GLU A 20 13.59 -1.65 -4.82
CA GLU A 20 13.66 -2.24 -3.48
C GLU A 20 12.63 -1.60 -2.52
N CYS A 21 12.47 -0.27 -2.59
CA CYS A 21 11.48 0.43 -1.77
C CYS A 21 10.04 0.07 -2.19
N VAL A 22 9.79 -0.12 -3.49
CA VAL A 22 8.49 -0.55 -4.02
C VAL A 22 8.19 -1.99 -3.61
N GLU A 23 9.16 -2.89 -3.65
CA GLU A 23 8.99 -4.28 -3.19
C GLU A 23 8.60 -4.31 -1.70
N ASN A 24 9.28 -3.52 -0.86
CA ASN A 24 8.91 -3.42 0.54
C ASN A 24 7.51 -2.78 0.71
N PHE A 25 7.24 -1.69 0.00
CA PHE A 25 5.93 -1.03 0.00
C PHE A 25 4.82 -2.01 -0.36
N LEU A 26 4.95 -2.80 -1.42
CA LEU A 26 3.95 -3.79 -1.84
C LEU A 26 3.73 -4.83 -0.74
N THR A 27 4.81 -5.31 -0.11
CA THR A 27 4.73 -6.29 0.98
C THR A 27 3.93 -5.74 2.16
N HIS A 28 4.24 -4.53 2.62
CA HIS A 28 3.50 -3.89 3.70
C HIS A 28 2.08 -3.48 3.30
N PHE A 29 1.89 -3.02 2.06
CA PHE A 29 0.58 -2.62 1.55
C PHE A 29 -0.38 -3.80 1.50
N PHE A 30 0.02 -4.95 0.93
CA PHE A 30 -0.86 -6.13 0.87
C PHE A 30 -1.04 -6.80 2.23
N PHE A 31 -0.07 -6.68 3.14
CA PHE A 31 -0.24 -7.12 4.53
C PHE A 31 -1.29 -6.28 5.26
N LYS A 32 -1.25 -4.95 5.10
CA LYS A 32 -2.23 -4.05 5.71
C LYS A 32 -3.60 -4.11 5.03
N ASN A 33 -3.58 -4.22 3.70
CA ASN A 33 -4.73 -4.09 2.79
C ASN A 33 -4.81 -5.29 1.83
N PRO A 34 -5.21 -6.49 2.29
CA PRO A 34 -5.25 -7.70 1.47
C PRO A 34 -6.27 -7.61 0.31
N VAL A 35 -7.29 -6.76 0.43
CA VAL A 35 -8.27 -6.48 -0.63
C VAL A 35 -7.84 -5.39 -1.61
N GLY A 36 -6.72 -4.73 -1.32
CA GLY A 36 -6.17 -3.69 -2.17
C GLY A 36 -5.83 -4.22 -3.56
N HIS A 37 -5.91 -3.34 -4.55
CA HIS A 37 -5.46 -3.59 -5.91
C HIS A 37 -4.39 -2.57 -6.27
N VAL A 38 -3.29 -3.04 -6.85
CA VAL A 38 -2.22 -2.18 -7.32
C VAL A 38 -2.02 -2.41 -8.82
N GLY A 39 -1.94 -1.32 -9.57
CA GLY A 39 -1.59 -1.28 -10.98
C GLY A 39 -0.31 -0.47 -11.16
N VAL A 40 0.48 -0.80 -12.17
CA VAL A 40 1.77 -0.15 -12.41
C VAL A 40 1.85 0.41 -13.81
N VAL A 41 2.13 1.72 -13.90
CA VAL A 41 2.34 2.47 -15.14
C VAL A 41 3.78 2.95 -15.21
N ALA A 42 4.50 2.61 -16.27
CA ALA A 42 5.83 3.14 -16.54
C ALA A 42 5.76 4.39 -17.40
N LEU A 43 6.42 5.46 -16.93
CA LEU A 43 6.71 6.64 -17.74
C LEU A 43 8.07 6.46 -18.42
N LYS A 44 8.08 6.33 -19.75
CA LYS A 44 9.28 6.05 -20.57
C LYS A 44 9.11 6.59 -21.99
N ASN A 45 10.20 7.05 -22.62
CA ASN A 45 10.21 7.50 -24.02
C ASN A 45 9.16 8.58 -24.38
N SER A 46 8.99 9.60 -23.52
CA SER A 46 7.97 10.65 -23.69
C SER A 46 6.55 10.10 -23.83
N SER A 47 6.31 8.93 -23.24
CA SER A 47 5.06 8.20 -23.26
C SER A 47 4.83 7.51 -21.92
N ALA A 48 3.63 7.01 -21.71
CA ALA A 48 3.31 6.13 -20.60
C ALA A 48 2.80 4.78 -21.11
N LYS A 49 3.19 3.71 -20.42
CA LYS A 49 2.81 2.34 -20.74
C LYS A 49 2.28 1.65 -19.49
N LEU A 50 1.11 1.03 -19.59
CA LEU A 50 0.60 0.12 -18.57
C LEU A 50 1.46 -1.15 -18.54
N ILE A 51 2.20 -1.34 -17.46
CA ILE A 51 3.06 -2.52 -17.26
C ILE A 51 2.23 -3.67 -16.72
N GLN A 52 1.44 -3.37 -15.68
CA GLN A 52 0.64 -4.34 -14.94
C GLN A 52 -0.74 -3.72 -14.67
N PRO A 53 -1.84 -4.37 -15.09
CA PRO A 53 -3.19 -3.93 -14.71
C PRO A 53 -3.43 -4.09 -13.21
N LEU A 54 -4.54 -3.54 -12.70
CA LEU A 54 -4.93 -3.65 -11.30
C LEU A 54 -4.99 -5.12 -10.86
N THR A 55 -4.11 -5.51 -9.93
CA THR A 55 -4.02 -6.86 -9.38
C THR A 55 -3.70 -6.84 -7.89
N SER A 56 -4.09 -7.90 -7.17
CA SER A 56 -3.70 -8.12 -5.77
C SER A 56 -2.51 -9.06 -5.59
N ASN A 57 -1.93 -9.57 -6.69
CA ASN A 57 -0.82 -10.50 -6.64
C ASN A 57 0.51 -9.76 -6.71
N MET A 58 1.32 -9.85 -5.66
CA MET A 58 2.63 -9.22 -5.59
C MET A 58 3.60 -9.74 -6.65
N GLU A 59 3.61 -11.06 -6.89
CA GLU A 59 4.58 -11.67 -7.81
C GLU A 59 4.39 -11.20 -9.25
N ASP A 60 3.15 -10.98 -9.67
CA ASP A 60 2.87 -10.47 -11.01
C ASP A 60 3.44 -9.05 -11.17
N ILE A 61 3.27 -8.22 -10.15
CA ILE A 61 3.77 -6.85 -10.13
C ILE A 61 5.30 -6.82 -10.13
N THR A 62 5.96 -7.61 -9.26
CA THR A 62 7.42 -7.65 -9.19
C THR A 62 8.05 -8.20 -10.47
N ASN A 63 7.48 -9.26 -11.04
CA ASN A 63 7.93 -9.81 -12.33
C ASN A 63 7.78 -8.79 -13.46
N ALA A 64 6.68 -8.03 -13.49
CA ALA A 64 6.46 -7.03 -14.51
C ALA A 64 7.43 -5.83 -14.36
N LEU A 65 7.73 -5.41 -13.13
CA LEU A 65 8.75 -4.39 -12.84
C LEU A 65 10.16 -4.84 -13.27
N LEU A 66 10.54 -6.09 -12.97
CA LEU A 66 11.83 -6.66 -13.36
C LEU A 66 11.97 -6.78 -14.89
N LYS A 67 10.88 -7.15 -15.58
CA LYS A 67 10.83 -7.20 -17.05
C LYS A 67 11.01 -5.81 -17.67
N GLU A 68 10.40 -4.78 -17.11
CA GLU A 68 10.56 -3.41 -17.63
C GLU A 68 11.95 -2.84 -17.33
N ARG A 69 12.57 -3.24 -16.21
CA ARG A 69 13.98 -2.94 -15.94
C ARG A 69 14.90 -3.52 -17.01
N SER A 70 14.70 -4.77 -17.44
CA SER A 70 15.57 -5.42 -18.44
C SER A 70 15.45 -4.78 -19.84
N MET A 71 14.29 -4.19 -20.16
CA MET A 71 14.08 -3.39 -21.37
C MET A 71 14.84 -2.04 -21.37
N GLY A 72 15.52 -1.69 -20.28
CA GLY A 72 16.39 -0.51 -20.15
C GLY A 72 15.67 0.81 -19.88
N LEU A 73 16.36 1.75 -19.22
CA LEU A 73 15.84 3.08 -18.89
C LEU A 73 16.26 4.09 -19.97
N GLN A 74 15.29 4.64 -20.71
CA GLN A 74 15.55 5.58 -21.81
C GLN A 74 14.45 6.64 -21.90
N GLY A 75 14.78 7.76 -22.56
CA GLY A 75 13.85 8.87 -22.79
C GLY A 75 13.46 9.67 -21.56
N SER A 76 12.53 10.60 -21.75
CA SER A 76 11.91 11.41 -20.69
C SER A 76 10.58 10.81 -20.22
N PRO A 77 10.11 11.15 -19.01
CA PRO A 77 8.79 10.75 -18.54
C PRO A 77 7.70 11.63 -19.19
N SER A 78 6.49 11.10 -19.33
CA SER A 78 5.27 11.87 -19.66
C SER A 78 4.25 11.70 -18.54
N LEU A 79 4.08 12.72 -17.72
CA LEU A 79 3.10 12.73 -16.63
C LEU A 79 1.66 12.72 -17.16
N GLN A 80 1.41 13.47 -18.23
CA GLN A 80 0.09 13.58 -18.84
C GLN A 80 -0.46 12.21 -19.22
N GLN A 81 0.27 11.46 -20.05
CA GLN A 81 -0.20 10.15 -20.52
C GLN A 81 -0.27 9.13 -19.38
N GLY A 82 0.60 9.27 -18.37
CA GLY A 82 0.56 8.44 -17.16
C GLY A 82 -0.72 8.64 -16.37
N LEU A 83 -1.12 9.90 -16.19
CA LEU A 83 -2.34 10.28 -15.51
C LEU A 83 -3.61 9.92 -16.31
N GLU A 84 -3.58 10.01 -17.65
CA GLU A 84 -4.68 9.52 -18.50
C GLU A 84 -4.90 8.00 -18.30
N ILE A 85 -3.83 7.20 -18.36
CA ILE A 85 -3.93 5.75 -18.14
C ILE A 85 -4.41 5.44 -16.71
N ALA A 86 -3.91 6.17 -15.71
CA ALA A 86 -4.33 5.98 -14.32
C ALA A 86 -5.82 6.33 -14.14
N HIS A 87 -6.27 7.44 -14.71
CA HIS A 87 -7.67 7.85 -14.72
C HIS A 87 -8.57 6.76 -15.33
N ASP A 88 -8.21 6.24 -16.48
CA ASP A 88 -9.01 5.22 -17.19
C ASP A 88 -9.08 3.90 -16.44
N LEU A 89 -8.07 3.56 -15.63
CA LEU A 89 -8.10 2.38 -14.76
C LEU A 89 -8.95 2.59 -13.50
N LEU A 90 -8.93 3.79 -12.94
CA LEU A 90 -9.62 4.12 -11.67
C LEU A 90 -11.09 4.50 -11.88
N ILE A 91 -11.51 4.82 -13.12
CA ILE A 91 -12.91 5.15 -13.39
C ILE A 91 -13.85 3.98 -13.12
N ASP A 92 -13.39 2.75 -13.45
CA ASP A 92 -14.13 1.50 -13.26
C ASP A 92 -14.25 1.08 -11.79
N ILE A 93 -13.51 1.73 -10.89
CA ILE A 93 -13.58 1.43 -9.46
C ILE A 93 -14.89 2.00 -8.88
N PRO A 94 -15.64 1.19 -8.12
CA PRO A 94 -16.90 1.60 -7.52
C PRO A 94 -16.72 2.71 -6.48
N LEU A 95 -17.81 3.42 -6.17
CA LEU A 95 -17.82 4.63 -5.34
C LEU A 95 -17.39 4.40 -3.88
N TYR A 96 -17.47 3.17 -3.38
CA TYR A 96 -17.01 2.80 -2.04
C TYR A 96 -15.50 2.60 -1.95
N GLY A 97 -14.78 2.55 -3.08
CA GLY A 97 -13.33 2.40 -3.12
C GLY A 97 -12.61 3.75 -3.18
N THR A 98 -11.54 3.90 -2.41
CA THR A 98 -10.65 5.06 -2.54
C THR A 98 -9.86 4.94 -3.85
N LYS A 99 -9.70 6.07 -4.55
CA LYS A 99 -9.01 6.15 -5.84
C LYS A 99 -7.72 6.93 -5.64
N GLU A 100 -6.62 6.21 -5.53
CA GLU A 100 -5.31 6.78 -5.19
C GLU A 100 -4.29 6.55 -6.31
N ILE A 101 -3.52 7.59 -6.60
CA ILE A 101 -2.43 7.57 -7.56
C ILE A 101 -1.14 7.93 -6.82
N LEU A 102 -0.22 6.97 -6.72
CA LEU A 102 1.12 7.20 -6.19
C LEU A 102 2.11 7.42 -7.34
N ILE A 103 2.67 8.63 -7.42
CA ILE A 103 3.69 8.99 -8.41
C ILE A 103 5.07 8.95 -7.75
N MET A 104 5.89 7.98 -8.15
CA MET A 104 7.32 8.01 -7.85
C MET A 104 8.07 8.74 -8.96
N TYR A 105 8.60 9.93 -8.65
CA TYR A 105 9.23 10.80 -9.62
C TYR A 105 10.71 11.01 -9.34
N GLY A 106 11.53 11.13 -10.38
CA GLY A 106 12.98 11.31 -10.23
C GLY A 106 13.63 11.98 -11.42
N SER A 107 12.85 12.77 -12.15
CA SER A 107 13.35 13.68 -13.18
C SER A 107 12.94 15.10 -12.80
N ILE A 108 13.58 16.11 -13.39
CA ILE A 108 13.22 17.52 -13.18
C ILE A 108 12.27 18.01 -14.29
N ARG A 109 12.15 17.23 -15.37
CA ARG A 109 11.36 17.59 -16.56
C ARG A 109 10.35 16.50 -16.88
N THR A 110 9.19 16.93 -17.36
CA THR A 110 8.18 16.08 -18.02
C THR A 110 8.10 16.46 -19.49
N CYS A 111 7.82 15.51 -20.37
CA CYS A 111 7.63 15.73 -21.79
C CYS A 111 6.23 15.25 -22.19
N ASP A 112 5.28 16.18 -22.14
CA ASP A 112 3.86 15.92 -22.39
C ASP A 112 3.42 16.51 -23.73
N LYS A 113 2.43 15.88 -24.38
CA LYS A 113 1.97 16.25 -25.73
C LYS A 113 0.83 17.28 -25.71
N LYS A 114 0.00 17.26 -24.67
CA LYS A 114 -1.15 18.13 -24.44
C LYS A 114 -1.01 18.83 -23.09
N ASN A 115 -1.97 19.72 -22.80
CA ASN A 115 -2.02 20.42 -21.52
C ASN A 115 -2.44 19.49 -20.37
N ILE A 116 -1.59 19.38 -19.35
CA ILE A 116 -1.81 18.58 -18.14
C ILE A 116 -3.00 19.09 -17.32
N LEU A 117 -3.27 20.41 -17.36
CA LEU A 117 -4.36 21.03 -16.59
C LEU A 117 -5.74 20.48 -16.96
N ASN A 118 -5.92 20.02 -18.20
CA ASN A 118 -7.19 19.42 -18.63
C ASN A 118 -7.45 18.10 -17.90
N ILE A 119 -6.41 17.30 -17.69
CA ILE A 119 -6.51 16.02 -16.97
C ILE A 119 -6.64 16.26 -15.47
N LEU A 120 -5.95 17.27 -14.94
CA LEU A 120 -6.13 17.69 -13.56
C LEU A 120 -7.62 17.93 -13.24
N ASN A 121 -8.33 18.67 -14.10
CA ASN A 121 -9.76 18.91 -13.92
C ASN A 121 -10.59 17.62 -13.94
N LEU A 122 -10.21 16.62 -14.75
CA LEU A 122 -10.87 15.30 -14.78
C LEU A 122 -10.61 14.48 -13.52
N ILE A 123 -9.37 14.49 -13.01
CA ILE A 123 -8.97 13.81 -11.78
C ILE A 123 -9.72 14.38 -10.57
N VAL A 124 -9.77 15.72 -10.47
CA VAL A 124 -10.51 16.41 -9.40
C VAL A 124 -12.00 16.11 -9.49
N LYS A 125 -12.59 16.11 -10.69
CA LYS A 125 -14.01 15.78 -10.89
C LYS A 125 -14.36 14.35 -10.44
N ASN A 126 -13.42 13.42 -10.53
CA ASN A 126 -13.62 12.02 -10.19
C ASN A 126 -13.12 11.66 -8.77
N ASN A 127 -12.84 12.65 -7.91
CA ASN A 127 -12.39 12.48 -6.53
C ASN A 127 -11.18 11.54 -6.39
N MET A 128 -10.20 11.67 -7.29
CA MET A 128 -8.97 10.89 -7.25
C MET A 128 -7.88 11.65 -6.49
N HIS A 129 -7.22 11.00 -5.55
CA HIS A 129 -6.13 11.57 -4.76
C HIS A 129 -4.78 11.23 -5.39
N VAL A 130 -3.93 12.25 -5.59
CA VAL A 130 -2.59 12.07 -6.16
C VAL A 130 -1.53 12.36 -5.12
N ASN A 131 -0.82 11.33 -4.68
CA ASN A 131 0.35 11.45 -3.82
C ASN A 131 1.62 11.34 -4.66
N CYS A 132 2.58 12.24 -4.45
CA CYS A 132 3.83 12.24 -5.20
C CYS A 132 5.04 12.19 -4.26
N VAL A 133 5.90 11.22 -4.52
CA VAL A 133 7.17 11.03 -3.83
C VAL A 133 8.29 11.27 -4.83
N SER A 134 8.97 12.40 -4.70
CA SER A 134 10.03 12.83 -5.62
C SER A 134 11.41 12.58 -5.04
N ILE A 135 12.28 11.95 -5.82
CA ILE A 135 13.72 11.83 -5.58
C ILE A 135 14.48 13.03 -6.13
N ALA A 136 13.90 13.71 -7.12
CA ALA A 136 14.45 14.91 -7.74
C ALA A 136 13.94 16.18 -7.02
N PRO A 137 14.56 17.35 -7.26
CA PRO A 137 14.07 18.65 -6.80
C PRO A 137 12.58 18.88 -7.09
N GLU A 138 11.99 19.79 -6.31
CA GLU A 138 10.58 20.15 -6.39
C GLU A 138 10.17 20.59 -7.80
N MET A 139 9.09 20.01 -8.31
CA MET A 139 8.49 20.40 -9.58
C MET A 139 7.15 21.08 -9.34
N HIS A 140 7.04 22.35 -9.72
CA HIS A 140 5.84 23.18 -9.51
C HIS A 140 4.55 22.50 -10.01
N ILE A 141 4.60 21.86 -11.19
CA ILE A 141 3.43 21.18 -11.77
C ILE A 141 2.96 20.02 -10.88
N LEU A 142 3.88 19.20 -10.36
CA LEU A 142 3.52 18.06 -9.51
C LEU A 142 2.96 18.52 -8.16
N LYS A 143 3.56 19.56 -7.57
CA LYS A 143 3.03 20.17 -6.34
C LYS A 143 1.62 20.71 -6.55
N HIS A 144 1.40 21.44 -7.63
CA HIS A 144 0.07 21.95 -7.97
C HIS A 144 -0.96 20.82 -8.16
N ILE A 145 -0.57 19.70 -8.78
CA ILE A 145 -1.43 18.51 -8.90
C ILE A 145 -1.79 17.93 -7.52
N CYS A 146 -0.81 17.78 -6.64
CA CYS A 146 -1.06 17.23 -5.31
C CYS A 146 -1.96 18.16 -4.46
N GLU A 147 -1.71 19.47 -4.49
CA GLU A 147 -2.51 20.47 -3.77
C GLU A 147 -3.97 20.48 -4.23
N GLN A 148 -4.21 20.39 -5.55
CA GLN A 148 -5.57 20.39 -6.10
C GLN A 148 -6.34 19.08 -5.83
N THR A 149 -5.62 17.97 -5.65
CA THR A 149 -6.21 16.63 -5.43
C THR A 149 -6.23 16.23 -3.96
N ASN A 150 -6.00 17.17 -3.03
CA ASN A 150 -5.87 16.90 -1.59
C ASN A 150 -4.89 15.76 -1.29
N GLY A 151 -3.80 15.68 -2.06
CA GLY A 151 -2.72 14.73 -1.87
C GLY A 151 -1.47 15.40 -1.29
N SER A 152 -0.44 14.59 -1.08
CA SER A 152 0.83 15.03 -0.51
C SER A 152 1.95 15.03 -1.56
N TYR A 153 2.79 16.08 -1.55
CA TYR A 153 4.03 16.14 -2.31
C TYR A 153 5.22 16.10 -1.35
N LYS A 154 6.06 15.07 -1.48
CA LYS A 154 7.22 14.85 -0.61
C LYS A 154 8.49 14.69 -1.42
N ILE A 155 9.59 15.25 -0.90
CA ILE A 155 10.91 15.17 -1.51
C ILE A 155 11.78 14.30 -0.61
N CYS A 156 12.34 13.23 -1.18
CA CYS A 156 13.14 12.25 -0.46
C CYS A 156 14.60 12.36 -0.86
N MET A 157 15.45 12.80 0.08
CA MET A 157 16.90 12.92 -0.12
C MET A 157 17.67 11.63 0.23
N THR A 158 17.08 10.78 1.07
CA THR A 158 17.73 9.56 1.59
C THR A 158 16.82 8.35 1.40
N LYS A 159 17.42 7.15 1.39
CA LYS A 159 16.67 5.89 1.26
C LYS A 159 15.67 5.73 2.39
N ASN A 160 16.07 6.07 3.62
CA ASN A 160 15.21 5.95 4.78
C ASN A 160 14.01 6.91 4.72
N SER A 161 14.22 8.14 4.24
CA SER A 161 13.12 9.08 4.02
C SER A 161 12.14 8.56 2.97
N LEU A 162 12.65 7.96 1.88
CA LEU A 162 11.82 7.33 0.86
C LEU A 162 10.99 6.18 1.44
N MET A 163 11.61 5.29 2.21
CA MET A 163 10.93 4.18 2.86
C MET A 163 9.84 4.65 3.82
N ASN A 164 10.15 5.63 4.68
CA ASN A 164 9.19 6.16 5.64
C ASN A 164 7.98 6.80 4.96
N GLU A 165 8.19 7.59 3.90
CA GLU A 165 7.05 8.17 3.16
C GLU A 165 6.22 7.09 2.46
N MET A 166 6.85 6.05 1.91
CA MET A 166 6.11 4.92 1.34
C MET A 166 5.30 4.19 2.43
N HIS A 167 5.85 4.02 3.64
CA HIS A 167 5.11 3.44 4.78
C HIS A 167 3.91 4.29 5.20
N ASN A 168 4.05 5.62 5.26
CA ASN A 168 2.93 6.51 5.57
C ASN A 168 1.79 6.36 4.56
N ILE A 169 2.12 6.17 3.28
CA ILE A 169 1.13 5.98 2.21
C ILE A 169 0.47 4.58 2.27
N THR A 170 1.05 3.60 2.97
CA THR A 170 0.39 2.29 3.16
C THR A 170 -0.80 2.34 4.13
N GLU A 171 -0.91 3.39 4.94
CA GLU A 171 -2.03 3.54 5.86
C GLU A 171 -3.31 3.77 5.08
N THR A 172 -4.38 3.09 5.48
CA THR A 172 -5.69 3.27 4.84
C THR A 172 -6.14 4.70 5.05
N PRO A 173 -6.42 5.46 3.98
CA PRO A 173 -6.90 6.81 4.16
C PRO A 173 -8.25 6.75 4.86
N LEU A 174 -8.49 7.78 5.67
CA LEU A 174 -9.79 8.01 6.25
C LEU A 174 -10.83 8.21 5.14
N TRP A 175 -12.06 7.86 5.47
CA TRP A 175 -13.18 7.92 4.55
C TRP A 175 -13.35 9.34 3.99
N MET A 176 -13.50 9.43 2.66
CA MET A 176 -13.56 10.71 1.97
C MET A 176 -15.01 11.20 1.83
N MET A 177 -15.16 12.53 1.77
CA MET A 177 -16.47 13.17 1.58
C MET A 177 -17.09 12.71 0.26
N GLY A 178 -18.30 12.14 0.31
CA GLY A 178 -19.03 11.65 -0.85
C GLY A 178 -18.88 10.15 -1.13
N MET A 179 -18.15 9.40 -0.30
CA MET A 179 -18.16 7.95 -0.35
C MET A 179 -19.38 7.39 0.40
N GLU A 180 -20.06 6.40 -0.18
CA GLU A 180 -21.21 5.74 0.44
C GLU A 180 -20.85 4.31 0.87
N PRO A 181 -21.29 3.86 2.06
CA PRO A 181 -20.94 2.55 2.56
C PRO A 181 -21.78 1.51 1.81
N GLN A 182 -21.12 0.65 1.04
CA GLN A 182 -21.77 -0.41 0.29
C GLN A 182 -21.36 -1.78 0.82
N LEU A 183 -22.33 -2.66 1.00
CA LEU A 183 -22.07 -4.06 1.32
C LEU A 183 -21.55 -4.78 0.07
N ILE A 184 -20.33 -5.31 0.18
CA ILE A 184 -19.73 -6.13 -0.86
C ILE A 184 -19.88 -7.60 -0.52
N HIS A 185 -20.08 -8.42 -1.54
CA HIS A 185 -20.09 -9.86 -1.35
C HIS A 185 -18.66 -10.39 -1.33
N ILE A 186 -18.32 -11.17 -0.31
CA ILE A 186 -17.02 -11.80 -0.13
C ILE A 186 -17.20 -13.32 -0.11
N CYS A 187 -16.27 -14.03 -0.73
CA CYS A 187 -16.20 -15.49 -0.72
C CYS A 187 -15.04 -15.93 0.18
N PHE A 188 -15.31 -16.85 1.10
CA PHE A 188 -14.29 -17.56 1.89
C PHE A 188 -14.02 -18.92 1.26
N PRO A 189 -12.98 -19.06 0.43
CA PRO A 189 -12.74 -20.29 -0.30
C PRO A 189 -12.09 -21.34 0.59
N ILE A 190 -12.41 -22.60 0.33
CA ILE A 190 -11.84 -23.74 1.06
C ILE A 190 -10.60 -24.22 0.32
N LYS A 191 -9.50 -24.40 1.06
CA LYS A 191 -8.28 -25.02 0.52
C LYS A 191 -8.51 -26.52 0.36
N LYS A 192 -8.40 -27.03 -0.87
CA LYS A 192 -8.51 -28.47 -1.17
C LYS A 192 -7.21 -28.96 -1.78
N LYS A 193 -6.61 -29.98 -1.15
CA LYS A 193 -5.53 -30.74 -1.76
C LYS A 193 -6.14 -31.82 -2.63
N ILE A 194 -5.80 -31.82 -3.91
CA ILE A 194 -6.38 -32.75 -4.88
C ILE A 194 -5.24 -33.62 -5.41
N SER A 195 -5.48 -34.93 -5.46
CA SER A 195 -4.50 -35.92 -5.90
C SER A 195 -4.20 -35.82 -7.40
N THR A 196 -5.14 -35.31 -8.18
CA THR A 196 -4.98 -35.04 -9.61
C THR A 196 -4.58 -33.59 -9.85
N GLN A 197 -3.84 -33.35 -10.93
CA GLN A 197 -3.46 -32.02 -11.37
C GLN A 197 -4.68 -31.30 -11.95
N ILE A 198 -5.04 -30.15 -11.38
CA ILE A 198 -6.17 -29.33 -11.82
C ILE A 198 -5.67 -28.03 -12.42
N MET A 199 -6.36 -27.61 -13.48
CA MET A 199 -6.09 -26.35 -14.14
C MET A 199 -6.54 -25.17 -13.29
N CYS A 200 -5.61 -24.31 -12.89
CA CYS A 200 -5.90 -23.07 -12.19
C CYS A 200 -6.50 -22.03 -13.16
N SER A 201 -7.65 -21.45 -12.83
CA SER A 201 -8.32 -20.43 -13.65
C SER A 201 -7.56 -19.09 -13.71
N CYS A 202 -6.54 -18.88 -12.87
CA CYS A 202 -5.76 -17.63 -12.87
C CYS A 202 -4.68 -17.61 -13.97
N HIS A 203 -3.90 -18.70 -14.07
CA HIS A 203 -2.70 -18.76 -14.93
C HIS A 203 -2.75 -19.91 -15.94
N ASN A 204 -3.80 -20.73 -15.92
CA ASN A 204 -3.89 -21.98 -16.67
C ASN A 204 -2.66 -22.88 -16.44
N ASN A 205 -2.20 -22.92 -15.19
CA ASN A 205 -1.16 -23.84 -14.72
C ASN A 205 -1.78 -24.97 -13.91
N LEU A 206 -1.18 -26.14 -14.03
CA LEU A 206 -1.60 -27.35 -13.33
C LEU A 206 -1.07 -27.34 -11.90
N ASN A 207 -1.99 -27.29 -10.92
CA ASN A 207 -1.68 -27.28 -9.50
C ASN A 207 -2.43 -28.40 -8.77
N THR A 208 -1.84 -28.88 -7.67
CA THR A 208 -2.44 -29.88 -6.75
C THR A 208 -3.12 -29.22 -5.54
N ASP A 209 -2.55 -28.13 -5.05
CA ASP A 209 -3.09 -27.35 -3.94
C ASP A 209 -3.83 -26.12 -4.51
N THR A 210 -5.16 -26.13 -4.43
CA THR A 210 -6.00 -25.03 -4.95
C THR A 210 -7.12 -24.66 -3.98
N TYR A 211 -7.56 -23.42 -4.09
CA TYR A 211 -8.72 -22.86 -3.41
C TYR A 211 -9.93 -22.95 -4.33
N ILE A 212 -11.07 -23.35 -3.78
CA ILE A 212 -12.33 -23.48 -4.52
C ILE A 212 -13.21 -22.27 -4.18
N CYS A 213 -13.67 -21.56 -5.20
CA CYS A 213 -14.68 -20.52 -5.03
C CYS A 213 -16.06 -21.15 -4.78
N ASN A 214 -16.71 -20.83 -3.65
CA ASN A 214 -18.01 -21.41 -3.30
C ASN A 214 -19.17 -20.94 -4.20
N PHE A 215 -18.99 -19.85 -4.97
CA PHE A 215 -20.01 -19.33 -5.87
C PHE A 215 -20.00 -19.99 -7.26
N CYS A 216 -18.82 -20.16 -7.86
CA CYS A 216 -18.69 -20.68 -9.23
C CYS A 216 -17.91 -21.99 -9.33
N ASN A 217 -17.41 -22.53 -8.22
CA ASN A 217 -16.57 -23.72 -8.15
C ASN A 217 -15.27 -23.66 -8.97
N SER A 218 -14.82 -22.45 -9.35
CA SER A 218 -13.53 -22.26 -10.02
C SER A 218 -12.37 -22.53 -9.08
N TYR A 219 -11.27 -23.05 -9.62
CA TYR A 219 -10.04 -23.30 -8.88
C TYR A 219 -9.07 -22.12 -9.02
N THR A 220 -8.65 -21.58 -7.89
CA THR A 220 -7.67 -20.49 -7.81
C THR A 220 -6.45 -20.92 -7.00
N CYS A 221 -5.25 -20.55 -7.43
CA CYS A 221 -4.02 -20.95 -6.76
C CYS A 221 -3.70 -20.13 -5.51
N LYS A 222 -4.10 -18.85 -5.48
CA LYS A 222 -3.72 -17.90 -4.42
C LYS A 222 -4.89 -17.02 -4.03
N ILE A 223 -4.93 -16.72 -2.74
CA ILE A 223 -5.80 -15.74 -2.09
C ILE A 223 -4.89 -14.81 -1.27
N PRO A 224 -5.25 -13.53 -1.08
CA PRO A 224 -6.46 -12.85 -1.56
C PRO A 224 -6.43 -12.56 -3.07
N SER A 225 -7.55 -12.75 -3.76
CA SER A 225 -7.66 -12.41 -5.19
C SER A 225 -9.11 -12.25 -5.66
N LYS A 226 -9.32 -11.62 -6.81
CA LYS A 226 -10.64 -11.56 -7.46
C LYS A 226 -10.82 -12.78 -8.37
N CYS A 227 -11.89 -13.53 -8.19
CA CYS A 227 -12.19 -14.70 -9.03
C CYS A 227 -12.37 -14.27 -10.49
N LYS A 228 -11.62 -14.90 -11.41
CA LYS A 228 -11.68 -14.59 -12.85
C LYS A 228 -12.99 -15.04 -13.53
N VAL A 229 -13.75 -15.94 -12.90
CA VAL A 229 -15.01 -16.47 -13.45
C VAL A 229 -16.20 -15.65 -12.98
N CYS A 230 -16.40 -15.50 -11.67
CA CYS A 230 -17.56 -14.80 -11.11
C CYS A 230 -17.29 -13.35 -10.66
N GLY A 231 -16.04 -12.90 -10.64
CA GLY A 231 -15.68 -11.54 -10.21
C GLY A 231 -15.74 -11.32 -8.69
N MET A 232 -16.00 -12.35 -7.90
CA MET A 232 -16.10 -12.25 -6.44
C MET A 232 -14.73 -12.13 -5.77
N HIS A 233 -14.63 -11.36 -4.68
CA HIS A 233 -13.42 -11.28 -3.87
C HIS A 233 -13.26 -12.58 -3.05
N LEU A 234 -12.14 -13.27 -3.27
CA LEU A 234 -11.72 -14.47 -2.55
C LEU A 234 -10.75 -14.05 -1.45
N ILE A 235 -11.14 -14.19 -0.19
CA ILE A 235 -10.37 -13.72 0.97
C ILE A 235 -10.38 -14.82 2.04
N SER A 236 -9.30 -14.98 2.81
CA SER A 236 -9.31 -15.86 3.98
C SER A 236 -9.86 -15.15 5.21
N MET A 237 -10.35 -15.91 6.20
CA MET A 237 -10.77 -15.33 7.48
C MET A 237 -9.61 -14.64 8.21
N HIS A 238 -8.38 -15.13 8.01
CA HIS A 238 -7.16 -14.51 8.56
C HIS A 238 -6.91 -13.12 7.98
N ASP A 239 -7.01 -12.96 6.65
CA ASP A 239 -6.84 -11.66 5.99
C ASP A 239 -7.84 -10.62 6.50
N LEU A 240 -9.09 -11.04 6.73
CA LEU A 240 -10.12 -10.16 7.27
C LEU A 240 -9.79 -9.75 8.72
N SER A 241 -9.31 -10.67 9.55
CA SER A 241 -8.88 -10.36 10.92
C SER A 241 -7.70 -9.39 10.96
N HIS A 242 -6.78 -9.49 9.98
CA HIS A 242 -5.69 -8.52 9.85
C HIS A 242 -6.23 -7.13 9.49
N ILE A 243 -7.18 -7.02 8.56
CA ILE A 243 -7.82 -5.73 8.24
C ILE A 243 -8.45 -5.11 9.49
N THR A 244 -9.23 -5.88 10.26
CA THR A 244 -9.90 -5.35 11.45
C THR A 244 -8.90 -4.86 12.50
N ASN A 245 -7.79 -5.58 12.69
CA ASN A 245 -6.74 -5.17 13.62
C ASN A 245 -6.00 -3.92 13.14
N ASN A 246 -5.78 -3.79 11.83
CA ASN A 246 -5.11 -2.60 11.27
C ASN A 246 -6.01 -1.35 11.32
N LEU A 247 -7.33 -1.51 11.21
CA LEU A 247 -8.28 -0.40 11.33
C LEU A 247 -8.49 0.03 12.80
N GLN A 248 -8.33 -0.90 13.74
CA GLN A 248 -8.46 -0.64 15.17
C GLN A 248 -7.08 -0.37 15.78
N GLY A 249 -6.62 0.87 15.65
CA GLY A 249 -5.34 1.29 16.24
C GLY A 249 -5.33 1.23 17.77
N SER A 250 -4.15 0.96 18.33
CA SER A 250 -3.90 1.02 19.76
C SER A 250 -4.17 2.44 20.27
N PRO A 251 -4.81 2.61 21.44
CA PRO A 251 -4.88 3.91 22.07
C PRO A 251 -3.48 4.45 22.32
N LEU A 252 -3.27 5.74 22.07
CA LEU A 252 -1.99 6.40 22.32
C LEU A 252 -1.57 6.21 23.78
N PHE A 253 -0.31 5.84 23.98
CA PHE A 253 0.28 5.77 25.31
C PHE A 253 0.88 7.12 25.68
N LEU A 254 0.62 7.58 26.91
CA LEU A 254 1.15 8.82 27.43
C LEU A 254 2.49 8.56 28.10
N GLU A 255 3.53 9.29 27.68
CA GLU A 255 4.81 9.26 28.38
C GLU A 255 4.71 10.02 29.71
N ILE A 256 4.89 9.30 30.81
CA ILE A 256 4.86 9.85 32.16
C ILE A 256 6.23 9.65 32.81
N LYS A 257 6.64 10.63 33.63
CA LYS A 257 7.81 10.49 34.48
C LYS A 257 7.43 9.65 35.69
N ASN A 258 8.23 8.65 36.00
CA ASN A 258 7.98 7.79 37.15
C ASN A 258 8.25 8.56 38.45
N GLU A 259 7.24 9.31 38.93
CA GLU A 259 7.33 10.11 40.16
C GLU A 259 7.13 9.25 41.42
N GLU A 260 6.61 8.03 41.27
CA GLU A 260 6.42 7.09 42.37
C GLU A 260 7.74 6.42 42.76
N LYS A 261 8.14 6.57 44.03
CA LYS A 261 9.35 6.00 44.65
C LYS A 261 9.27 4.48 44.88
N GLY A 262 8.59 3.73 44.01
CA GLY A 262 8.45 2.28 44.05
C GLY A 262 8.96 1.60 42.78
N PRO A 263 9.29 0.29 42.82
CA PRO A 263 9.68 -0.45 41.63
C PRO A 263 8.44 -0.72 40.76
N SER A 264 8.06 0.23 39.90
CA SER A 264 7.08 -0.03 38.87
C SER A 264 7.67 -1.05 37.88
N VAL A 265 6.92 -2.11 37.60
CA VAL A 265 7.30 -3.15 36.63
C VAL A 265 6.40 -3.02 35.41
N CYS A 266 6.97 -3.25 34.23
CA CYS A 266 6.20 -3.32 32.99
C CYS A 266 5.24 -4.50 33.06
N VAL A 267 3.94 -4.27 32.85
CA VAL A 267 2.91 -5.33 32.94
C VAL A 267 3.10 -6.40 31.86
N SER A 268 3.72 -6.05 30.72
CA SER A 268 3.93 -6.98 29.62
C SER A 268 5.20 -7.84 29.77
N CYS A 269 6.35 -7.24 30.11
CA CYS A 269 7.63 -7.96 30.15
C CYS A 269 8.23 -8.12 31.55
N ASN A 270 7.55 -7.65 32.61
CA ASN A 270 7.99 -7.69 34.01
C ASN A 270 9.36 -7.05 34.29
N LYS A 271 9.87 -6.22 33.37
CA LYS A 271 11.11 -5.45 33.58
C LYS A 271 10.86 -4.26 34.50
N ARG A 272 11.84 -3.93 35.35
CA ARG A 272 11.81 -2.74 36.20
C ARG A 272 11.87 -1.48 35.35
N LEU A 273 11.00 -0.53 35.66
CA LEU A 273 10.90 0.78 35.02
C LEU A 273 11.65 1.80 35.88
N TYR A 274 12.43 2.68 35.23
CA TYR A 274 13.24 3.68 35.91
C TYR A 274 12.63 5.08 35.72
N ASP A 275 12.87 5.74 34.59
CA ASP A 275 12.57 7.17 34.46
C ASP A 275 11.41 7.50 33.50
N LYS A 276 11.30 6.78 32.38
CA LYS A 276 10.25 7.00 31.37
C LYS A 276 9.36 5.78 31.26
N VAL A 277 8.07 5.98 31.51
CA VAL A 277 7.05 4.94 31.41
C VAL A 277 5.95 5.38 30.46
N SER A 278 5.48 4.46 29.64
CA SER A 278 4.36 4.69 28.73
C SER A 278 3.10 4.15 29.41
N GLN A 279 2.12 5.01 29.68
CA GLN A 279 0.84 4.61 30.28
C GLN A 279 -0.24 4.54 29.20
N CYS A 280 -0.98 3.43 29.14
CA CYS A 280 -2.13 3.32 28.25
C CYS A 280 -3.29 4.22 28.73
N SER A 281 -3.83 5.03 27.82
CA SER A 281 -4.95 5.96 28.11
C SER A 281 -6.28 5.29 28.42
N LYS A 282 -6.48 4.02 28.02
CA LYS A 282 -7.70 3.25 28.30
C LYS A 282 -7.62 2.44 29.59
N CYS A 283 -6.63 1.55 29.69
CA CYS A 283 -6.52 0.62 30.83
C CYS A 283 -5.66 1.15 31.99
N GLY A 284 -4.95 2.26 31.82
CA GLY A 284 -4.09 2.85 32.85
C GLY A 284 -2.81 2.06 33.18
N ASN A 285 -2.54 0.95 32.50
CA ASN A 285 -1.37 0.10 32.75
C ASN A 285 -0.07 0.74 32.25
N LEU A 286 1.04 0.39 32.91
CA LEU A 286 2.38 0.90 32.63
C LEU A 286 3.20 -0.07 31.76
N PHE A 287 3.82 0.48 30.72
CA PHE A 287 4.65 -0.23 29.75
C PHE A 287 6.05 0.38 29.66
N CYS A 288 7.03 -0.44 29.29
CA CYS A 288 8.35 0.05 28.91
C CYS A 288 8.36 0.45 27.43
N LEU A 289 9.33 1.27 27.02
CA LEU A 289 9.49 1.73 25.64
C LEU A 289 9.50 0.58 24.61
N ALA A 290 10.15 -0.54 24.93
CA ALA A 290 10.21 -1.68 24.01
C ALA A 290 8.84 -2.37 23.84
N CYS A 291 8.05 -2.47 24.91
CA CYS A 291 6.69 -2.99 24.83
C CYS A 291 5.75 -1.99 24.15
N ASP A 292 5.96 -0.70 24.37
CA ASP A 292 5.22 0.37 23.70
C ASP A 292 5.40 0.30 22.18
N LEU A 293 6.64 0.25 21.70
CA LEU A 293 6.96 0.07 20.28
C LEU A 293 6.36 -1.22 19.72
N TYR A 294 6.51 -2.35 20.42
CA TYR A 294 5.96 -3.64 19.99
C TYR A 294 4.43 -3.63 19.89
N ILE A 295 3.75 -2.98 20.84
CA ILE A 295 2.29 -2.86 20.83
C ILE A 295 1.81 -2.01 19.65
N HIS A 296 2.51 -0.92 19.34
CA HIS A 296 2.11 0.00 18.27
C HIS A 296 2.55 -0.40 16.86
N GLU A 297 3.63 -1.17 16.71
CA GLU A 297 4.13 -1.60 15.39
C GLU A 297 3.61 -2.98 14.96
N ASP A 298 3.59 -3.94 15.89
CA ASP A 298 3.32 -5.36 15.56
C ASP A 298 1.92 -5.81 15.99
N LEU A 299 1.51 -5.49 17.23
CA LEU A 299 0.22 -5.96 17.76
C LEU A 299 -0.96 -5.07 17.32
N ASN A 300 -0.70 -3.78 17.09
CA ASN A 300 -1.69 -2.72 16.85
C ASN A 300 -2.79 -2.59 17.92
N GLN A 301 -2.73 -3.34 19.02
CA GLN A 301 -3.75 -3.36 20.06
C GLN A 301 -3.10 -3.58 21.43
N CYS A 302 -3.58 -2.86 22.44
CA CYS A 302 -3.16 -3.07 23.81
C CYS A 302 -3.76 -4.38 24.35
N PRO A 303 -2.94 -5.39 24.71
CA PRO A 303 -3.45 -6.71 25.12
C PRO A 303 -4.29 -6.66 26.39
N PHE A 304 -4.05 -5.69 27.27
CA PHE A 304 -4.79 -5.54 28.52
C PHE A 304 -6.12 -4.83 28.36
N CYS A 305 -6.29 -4.00 27.32
CA CYS A 305 -7.62 -3.43 27.00
C CYS A 305 -8.56 -4.54 26.52
N LEU A 306 -8.06 -5.46 25.69
CA LEU A 306 -8.84 -6.60 25.20
C LEU A 306 -9.34 -7.52 26.32
N ILE A 307 -8.56 -7.69 27.39
CA ILE A 307 -8.95 -8.50 28.55
C ILE A 307 -10.02 -7.78 29.41
N GLN A 308 -10.01 -6.45 29.44
CA GLN A 308 -10.96 -5.66 30.22
C GLN A 308 -12.29 -5.44 29.49
N ASP A 309 -12.29 -5.52 28.16
CA ASP A 309 -13.49 -5.38 27.32
C ASP A 309 -14.34 -6.67 27.24
N THR A 310 -13.86 -7.80 27.81
CA THR A 310 -14.60 -9.07 27.93
C THR A 310 -15.23 -9.24 29.31
#